data_AF-A0A952PNZ9-F1
#
_entry.id   AF-A0A952PNZ9-F1
#
_cell.length_a   1.000
_cell.length_b   1.000
_cell.length_c   1.000
_cell.angle_alpha   90.00
_cell.angle_beta   90.00
_cell.angle_gamma   90.00
#
_symmetry.space_group_name_H-M   'P 1'
#
loop_
_entity.id
_entity.type
_entity.pdbx_description
1 polymer ?
#
loop_
_entity_poly.entity_id
_entity_poly.type
_entity_poly.pdbx_seq_one_letter_code
_entity_poly.pdbx_strand_id
1 'polypeptide(L)'
;MGALKGLRLVQNLSEIVIKRDFDVARIAYSDNPTEGGIHLELGPQLATMSDEEVLDAFNNVVISMMHSVETFSPLEITPGHPQIKFDKRSKSFEALGQVLRCELEDDAQLNVMIRIDDKTLSPDEFMRMISVFRGWGMRIEFMDESQLTSPPSPVVQNAPAKISKAELNEIAKAEELRLAKRDAFR
;
A
#
# COMPACT_ATOMS: atom_id res chain seq x y z
N MET A 1 5.43 9.49 -1.49
CA MET A 1 6.64 8.68 -1.77
C MET A 1 6.18 7.26 -2.08
N GLY A 2 6.12 6.91 -3.37
CA GLY A 2 6.14 5.53 -3.84
C GLY A 2 7.55 5.27 -4.34
N ALA A 3 8.52 5.18 -3.40
CA ALA A 3 9.96 5.33 -3.67
C ALA A 3 10.55 4.30 -4.66
N LEU A 4 9.79 3.26 -5.00
CA LEU A 4 10.19 2.21 -5.94
C LEU A 4 9.52 2.36 -7.32
N LYS A 5 8.52 3.25 -7.45
CA LYS A 5 7.80 3.44 -8.71
C LYS A 5 8.70 4.18 -9.68
N GLY A 6 9.10 3.50 -10.76
CA GLY A 6 10.01 4.04 -11.77
C GLY A 6 11.49 3.78 -11.50
N LEU A 7 11.82 3.05 -10.41
CA LEU A 7 13.17 2.57 -10.17
C LEU A 7 13.57 1.61 -11.29
N ARG A 8 14.69 1.89 -11.94
CA ARG A 8 15.24 1.13 -13.05
C ARG A 8 16.76 1.23 -13.08
N LEU A 9 17.38 0.18 -13.60
CA LEU A 9 18.79 0.20 -13.94
C LEU A 9 19.08 1.23 -15.03
N VAL A 10 20.27 1.82 -14.96
CA VAL A 10 20.75 2.83 -15.90
C VAL A 10 21.98 2.30 -16.61
N GLN A 11 21.98 2.39 -17.94
CA GLN A 11 23.08 1.84 -18.76
C GLN A 11 24.17 2.86 -19.04
N ASN A 12 23.84 4.16 -19.03
CA ASN A 12 24.80 5.23 -19.33
C ASN A 12 24.51 6.51 -18.53
N LEU A 13 25.55 7.34 -18.40
CA LEU A 13 25.48 8.59 -17.63
C LEU A 13 24.48 9.62 -18.18
N SER A 14 24.08 9.53 -19.46
CA SER A 14 23.13 10.51 -20.02
C SER A 14 21.70 10.35 -19.47
N GLU A 15 21.39 9.19 -18.90
CA GLU A 15 20.09 8.87 -18.32
C GLU A 15 19.93 9.37 -16.87
N ILE A 16 21.00 9.88 -16.24
CA ILE A 16 20.96 10.41 -14.89
C ILE A 16 21.68 11.76 -14.75
N VAL A 17 21.28 12.50 -13.72
CA VAL A 17 21.98 13.68 -13.23
C VAL A 17 22.53 13.39 -11.85
N ILE A 18 23.84 13.51 -11.68
CA ILE A 18 24.54 13.32 -10.41
C ILE A 18 24.89 14.69 -9.82
N LYS A 19 24.44 14.93 -8.59
CA LYS A 19 24.89 16.07 -7.77
C LYS A 19 25.56 15.54 -6.52
N ARG A 20 26.80 15.96 -6.28
CA ARG A 20 27.58 15.58 -5.09
C ARG A 20 27.41 16.65 -4.02
N ASP A 21 27.09 16.23 -2.80
CA ASP A 21 26.97 17.08 -1.62
C ASP A 21 27.68 16.38 -0.45
N PHE A 22 28.94 16.78 -0.20
CA PHE A 22 29.84 16.14 0.75
C PHE A 22 29.96 14.61 0.57
N ASP A 23 29.33 13.85 1.47
CA ASP A 23 29.31 12.40 1.53
C ASP A 23 28.07 11.77 0.85
N VAL A 24 27.21 12.60 0.27
CA VAL A 24 25.95 12.18 -0.36
C VAL A 24 25.95 12.48 -1.86
N ALA A 25 25.67 11.47 -2.67
CA ALA A 25 25.35 11.62 -4.08
C ALA A 25 23.83 11.68 -4.26
N ARG A 26 23.32 12.78 -4.82
CA ARG A 26 21.93 12.93 -5.22
C ARG A 26 21.81 12.58 -6.70
N ILE A 27 21.09 11.51 -7.00
CA ILE A 27 20.96 10.97 -8.34
C ILE A 27 19.50 11.01 -8.75
N ALA A 28 19.21 11.66 -9.88
CA ALA A 28 17.87 11.73 -10.45
C ALA A 28 17.91 11.26 -11.91
N TYR A 29 16.82 10.66 -12.39
CA TYR A 29 16.71 10.30 -13.80
C TYR A 29 16.58 11.55 -14.68
N SER A 30 17.24 11.58 -15.83
CA SER A 30 17.29 12.74 -16.73
C SER A 30 15.93 13.09 -17.34
N ASP A 31 15.02 12.13 -17.48
CA ASP A 31 13.64 12.35 -17.94
C ASP A 31 12.76 13.02 -16.88
N ASN A 32 13.21 13.06 -15.62
CA ASN A 32 12.49 13.71 -14.54
C ASN A 32 13.43 14.17 -13.39
N PRO A 33 14.30 15.16 -13.64
CA PRO A 33 15.37 15.53 -12.69
C PRO A 33 14.86 16.28 -11.45
N THR A 34 13.58 16.68 -11.44
CA THR A 34 12.94 17.45 -10.36
C THR A 34 12.07 16.59 -9.44
N GLU A 35 11.59 15.43 -9.88
CA GLU A 35 10.84 14.51 -9.01
C GLU A 35 11.78 13.47 -8.40
N GLY A 36 11.99 13.56 -7.09
CA GLY A 36 12.48 12.45 -6.25
C GLY A 36 13.74 11.73 -6.75
N GLY A 37 14.92 12.26 -6.43
CA GLY A 37 16.18 11.55 -6.61
C GLY A 37 16.53 10.60 -5.46
N ILE A 38 17.32 9.57 -5.75
CA ILE A 38 17.95 8.72 -4.73
C ILE A 38 19.09 9.50 -4.09
N HIS A 39 19.13 9.48 -2.76
CA HIS A 39 20.25 10.02 -1.99
C HIS A 39 21.09 8.82 -1.56
N LEU A 40 22.30 8.71 -2.10
CA LEU A 40 23.26 7.66 -1.78
C LEU A 40 24.31 8.23 -0.85
N GLU A 41 24.29 7.76 0.40
CA GLU A 41 25.36 8.01 1.35
C GLU A 41 26.56 7.14 0.97
N LEU A 42 27.49 7.76 0.23
CA LEU A 42 28.70 7.09 -0.25
C LEU A 42 29.92 7.44 0.61
N GLY A 43 29.80 8.33 1.60
CA GLY A 43 30.89 8.68 2.48
C GLY A 43 31.94 9.60 1.81
N PRO A 44 33.04 9.89 2.52
CA PRO A 44 34.08 10.82 2.05
C PRO A 44 34.73 10.41 0.71
N GLN A 45 34.71 9.12 0.35
CA GLN A 45 35.25 8.65 -0.93
C GLN A 45 34.51 9.19 -2.16
N LEU A 46 33.29 9.70 -1.99
CA LEU A 46 32.52 10.32 -3.07
C LEU A 46 33.30 11.43 -3.79
N ALA A 47 34.16 12.16 -3.05
CA ALA A 47 34.97 13.24 -3.61
C ALA A 47 35.99 12.76 -4.66
N THR A 48 36.38 11.49 -4.63
CA THR A 48 37.36 10.90 -5.55
C THR A 48 36.73 9.94 -6.56
N MET A 49 35.44 9.61 -6.41
CA MET A 49 34.75 8.67 -7.31
C MET A 49 34.42 9.32 -8.67
N SER A 50 34.68 8.59 -9.75
CA SER A 50 34.22 8.97 -11.09
C SER A 50 32.68 8.90 -11.17
N ASP A 51 32.10 9.54 -12.18
CA ASP A 51 30.66 9.46 -12.41
C ASP A 51 30.22 8.01 -12.70
N GLU A 52 31.05 7.22 -13.38
CA GLU A 52 30.84 5.79 -13.63
C GLU A 52 30.85 4.98 -12.33
N GLU A 53 31.78 5.23 -11.41
CA GLU A 53 31.80 4.55 -10.11
C GLU A 53 30.56 4.88 -9.27
N VAL A 54 30.07 6.12 -9.36
CA VAL A 54 28.82 6.55 -8.71
C VAL A 54 27.60 5.89 -9.38
N LEU A 55 27.59 5.74 -10.70
CA LEU A 55 26.57 5.02 -11.45
C LEU A 55 26.52 3.53 -11.07
N ASP A 56 27.68 2.87 -10.93
CA ASP A 56 27.76 1.48 -10.50
C ASP A 56 27.22 1.30 -9.07
N ALA A 57 27.59 2.20 -8.15
CA ALA A 57 27.06 2.21 -6.79
C ALA A 57 25.53 2.40 -6.77
N PHE A 58 25.02 3.30 -7.61
CA PHE A 58 23.59 3.49 -7.80
C PHE A 58 22.89 2.24 -8.30
N ASN A 59 23.39 1.62 -9.38
CA ASN A 59 22.81 0.41 -9.94
C ASN A 59 22.82 -0.74 -8.93
N ASN A 60 23.89 -0.90 -8.13
CA ASN A 60 23.95 -1.90 -7.07
C ASN A 60 22.87 -1.69 -5.99
N VAL A 61 22.60 -0.43 -5.62
CA VAL A 61 21.51 -0.10 -4.70
C VAL A 61 20.15 -0.36 -5.36
N VAL A 62 19.97 -0.01 -6.63
CA VAL A 62 18.74 -0.31 -7.38
C VAL A 62 18.48 -1.82 -7.42
N ILE A 63 19.48 -2.64 -7.73
CA ILE A 63 19.37 -4.11 -7.71
C ILE A 63 18.96 -4.59 -6.33
N SER A 64 19.62 -4.09 -5.28
CA SER A 64 19.32 -4.48 -3.90
C SER A 64 17.89 -4.11 -3.51
N MET A 65 17.41 -2.93 -3.91
CA MET A 65 16.04 -2.47 -3.69
C MET A 65 15.03 -3.32 -4.47
N MET A 66 15.29 -3.60 -5.75
CA MET A 66 14.44 -4.47 -6.57
C MET A 66 14.34 -5.88 -5.97
N HIS A 67 15.47 -6.47 -5.61
CA HIS A 67 15.52 -7.79 -4.96
C HIS A 67 14.80 -7.78 -3.60
N SER A 68 14.92 -6.70 -2.82
CA SER A 68 14.20 -6.54 -1.55
C SER A 68 12.69 -6.51 -1.75
N VAL A 69 12.20 -5.95 -2.86
CA VAL A 69 10.77 -5.95 -3.21
C VAL A 69 10.32 -7.32 -3.69
N GLU A 70 11.10 -7.96 -4.56
CA GLU A 70 10.80 -9.30 -5.08
C GLU A 70 10.74 -10.35 -3.97
N THR A 71 11.61 -10.22 -2.96
CA THR A 71 11.68 -11.14 -1.82
C THR A 71 10.89 -10.66 -0.60
N PHE A 72 10.24 -9.49 -0.68
CA PHE A 72 9.45 -8.96 0.42
C PHE A 72 8.28 -9.90 0.74
N SER A 73 8.17 -10.27 2.02
CA SER A 73 7.04 -11.02 2.55
C SER A 73 6.43 -10.25 3.71
N PRO A 74 5.12 -9.93 3.68
CA PRO A 74 4.44 -9.30 4.80
C PRO A 74 4.61 -10.11 6.09
N LEU A 75 5.02 -9.45 7.19
CA LEU A 75 5.08 -10.09 8.49
C LEU A 75 3.66 -10.26 9.06
N GLU A 76 3.29 -11.49 9.36
CA GLU A 76 2.05 -11.80 10.07
C GLU A 76 2.37 -12.22 11.51
N ILE A 77 1.66 -11.62 12.47
CA ILE A 77 1.75 -12.04 13.87
C ILE A 77 0.94 -13.31 14.06
N THR A 78 1.55 -14.34 14.64
CA THR A 78 0.90 -15.64 14.89
C THR A 78 -0.38 -15.49 15.72
N PRO A 79 -1.45 -16.25 15.42
CA PRO A 79 -2.68 -16.25 16.21
C PRO A 79 -2.43 -16.46 17.71
N GLY A 80 -3.24 -15.80 18.53
CA GLY A 80 -3.08 -15.79 19.99
C GLY A 80 -2.07 -14.77 20.52
N HIS A 81 -1.33 -14.09 19.63
CA HIS A 81 -0.49 -12.95 19.98
C HIS A 81 -1.11 -11.63 19.47
N PRO A 82 -0.97 -10.52 20.21
CA PRO A 82 -1.52 -9.23 19.78
C PRO A 82 -0.96 -8.77 18.45
N GLN A 83 -1.82 -8.40 17.51
CA GLN A 83 -1.46 -7.81 16.22
C GLN A 83 -1.17 -6.31 16.34
N ILE A 84 -1.73 -5.67 17.37
CA ILE A 84 -1.62 -4.24 17.61
C ILE A 84 -1.24 -3.97 19.08
N LYS A 85 -0.55 -2.87 19.32
CA LYS A 85 -0.27 -2.38 20.68
C LYS A 85 -0.64 -0.91 20.79
N PHE A 86 -1.10 -0.49 21.97
CA PHE A 86 -1.32 0.93 22.23
C PHE A 86 0.00 1.59 22.64
N ASP A 87 0.44 2.59 21.88
CA ASP A 87 1.57 3.44 22.26
C ASP A 87 1.09 4.67 23.03
N LYS A 88 1.55 4.78 24.29
CA LYS A 88 1.19 5.89 25.18
C LYS A 88 1.71 7.23 24.70
N ARG A 89 2.82 7.25 23.95
CA ARG A 89 3.44 8.50 23.49
C ARG A 89 2.65 9.12 22.34
N SER A 90 2.31 8.33 21.34
CA SER A 90 1.48 8.75 20.19
C SER A 90 -0.01 8.80 20.51
N LYS A 91 -0.45 8.15 21.61
CA LYS A 91 -1.86 7.94 21.97
C LYS A 91 -2.63 7.26 20.84
N SER A 92 -2.00 6.29 20.19
CA SER A 92 -2.58 5.53 19.09
C SER A 92 -2.15 4.07 19.13
N PHE A 93 -2.89 3.23 18.43
CA PHE A 93 -2.45 1.87 18.16
C PHE A 93 -1.35 1.86 17.11
N GLU A 94 -0.42 0.92 17.24
CA GLU A 94 0.63 0.58 16.28
C GLU A 94 0.44 -0.87 15.83
N ALA A 95 0.48 -1.10 14.51
CA ALA A 95 0.51 -2.45 13.95
C ALA A 95 1.88 -3.10 14.21
N LEU A 96 1.89 -4.36 14.63
CA LEU A 96 3.10 -5.13 14.91
C LEU A 96 3.58 -5.97 13.71
N GLY A 97 2.73 -6.13 12.70
CA GLY A 97 3.04 -6.77 11.42
C GLY A 97 2.39 -6.02 10.26
N GLN A 98 2.66 -6.48 9.04
CA GLN A 98 2.04 -5.96 7.82
C GLN A 98 0.74 -6.69 7.44
N VAL A 99 0.45 -7.84 8.08
CA VAL A 99 -0.84 -8.52 7.96
C VAL A 99 -1.70 -8.20 9.19
N LEU A 100 -2.91 -7.72 8.95
CA LEU A 100 -3.92 -7.43 9.97
C LEU A 100 -5.19 -8.26 9.68
N ARG A 101 -5.52 -9.16 10.59
CA ARG A 101 -6.78 -9.91 10.59
C ARG A 101 -7.83 -9.05 11.29
N CYS A 102 -8.76 -8.53 10.49
CA CYS A 102 -9.75 -7.57 10.93
C CYS A 102 -11.15 -8.12 10.71
N GLU A 103 -12.07 -7.75 11.59
CA GLU A 103 -13.49 -8.01 11.46
C GLU A 103 -14.23 -6.68 11.42
N LEU A 104 -15.22 -6.57 10.54
CA LEU A 104 -16.09 -5.40 10.47
C LEU A 104 -17.35 -5.69 11.29
N GLU A 105 -17.62 -4.84 12.26
CA GLU A 105 -18.76 -4.95 13.15
C GLU A 105 -19.51 -3.63 13.21
N ASP A 106 -20.77 -3.67 13.60
CA ASP A 106 -21.56 -2.48 13.88
C ASP A 106 -21.51 -2.18 15.39
N ASP A 107 -21.38 -0.91 15.75
CA ASP A 107 -21.68 -0.48 17.11
C ASP A 107 -23.21 -0.41 17.35
N ALA A 108 -23.60 0.00 18.57
CA ALA A 108 -25.02 0.13 18.93
C ALA A 108 -25.79 1.18 18.11
N GLN A 109 -25.08 2.06 17.40
CA GLN A 109 -25.61 3.11 16.53
C GLN A 109 -25.47 2.76 15.03
N LEU A 110 -25.06 1.53 14.70
CA LEU A 110 -24.81 1.06 13.33
C LEU A 110 -23.66 1.79 12.62
N ASN A 111 -22.68 2.30 13.38
CA ASN A 111 -21.43 2.77 12.81
C ASN A 111 -20.48 1.58 12.62
N VAL A 112 -19.76 1.58 11.49
CA VAL A 112 -18.74 0.58 11.20
C VAL A 112 -17.58 0.71 12.18
N MET A 113 -17.27 -0.39 12.82
CA MET A 113 -16.13 -0.58 13.70
C MET A 113 -15.23 -1.68 13.14
N ILE A 114 -13.93 -1.55 13.42
CA ILE A 114 -12.92 -2.51 12.99
C ILE A 114 -12.41 -3.22 14.22
N ARG A 115 -12.76 -4.51 14.38
CA ARG A 115 -12.20 -5.33 15.44
C ARG A 115 -10.91 -6.01 14.98
N ILE A 116 -9.87 -5.91 15.79
CA ILE A 116 -8.59 -6.60 15.63
C ILE A 116 -8.26 -7.24 16.98
N ASP A 117 -8.19 -8.56 17.01
CA ASP A 117 -8.11 -9.34 18.25
C ASP A 117 -9.24 -8.95 19.23
N ASP A 118 -8.88 -8.46 20.42
CA ASP A 118 -9.79 -8.01 21.49
C ASP A 118 -10.02 -6.49 21.50
N LYS A 119 -9.62 -5.79 20.44
CA LYS A 119 -9.71 -4.32 20.33
C LYS A 119 -10.69 -3.92 19.23
N THR A 120 -11.61 -3.03 19.56
CA THR A 120 -12.53 -2.42 18.61
C THR A 120 -12.08 -0.99 18.34
N LEU A 121 -11.78 -0.67 17.09
CA LEU A 121 -11.29 0.62 16.64
C LEU A 121 -12.36 1.31 15.79
N SER A 122 -12.49 2.62 15.95
CA SER A 122 -13.19 3.45 14.98
C SER A 122 -12.42 3.51 13.66
N PRO A 123 -13.07 3.87 12.54
CA PRO A 123 -12.40 4.08 11.26
C PRO A 123 -11.21 5.05 11.35
N ASP A 124 -11.34 6.14 12.12
CA ASP A 124 -10.28 7.13 12.31
C ASP A 124 -9.07 6.59 13.07
N GLU A 125 -9.30 5.77 14.10
CA GLU A 125 -8.22 5.11 14.85
C GLU A 125 -7.49 4.09 13.99
N PHE A 126 -8.24 3.29 13.23
CA PHE A 126 -7.66 2.33 12.31
C PHE A 126 -6.80 3.02 11.24
N MET A 127 -7.32 4.09 10.61
CA MET A 127 -6.58 4.86 9.61
C MET A 127 -5.32 5.53 10.18
N ARG A 128 -5.37 5.99 11.44
CA ARG A 128 -4.19 6.53 12.13
C ARG A 128 -3.14 5.45 12.37
N MET A 129 -3.56 4.27 12.83
CA MET A 129 -2.68 3.13 13.08
C MET A 129 -1.92 2.69 11.82
N ILE A 130 -2.62 2.52 10.69
CA ILE A 130 -1.98 2.06 9.44
C ILE A 130 -1.18 3.15 8.72
N SER A 131 -1.19 4.40 9.23
CA SER A 131 -0.47 5.51 8.60
C SER A 131 1.05 5.34 8.58
N VAL A 132 1.60 4.44 9.40
CA VAL A 132 3.01 4.02 9.36
C VAL A 132 3.40 3.39 8.03
N PHE A 133 2.44 2.85 7.27
CA PHE A 133 2.64 2.26 5.95
C PHE A 133 2.46 3.26 4.80
N ARG A 134 2.42 4.57 5.07
CA ARG A 134 2.35 5.60 4.02
C ARG A 134 3.44 5.39 2.97
N GLY A 135 3.03 5.26 1.71
CA GLY A 135 3.92 5.00 0.57
C GLY A 135 3.96 3.54 0.11
N TRP A 136 3.36 2.65 0.88
CA TRP A 136 3.15 1.25 0.52
C TRP A 136 1.77 1.05 -0.11
N GLY A 137 1.61 -0.04 -0.87
CA GLY A 137 0.30 -0.50 -1.33
C GLY A 137 -0.41 -1.30 -0.24
N MET A 138 -1.75 -1.31 -0.29
CA MET A 138 -2.59 -2.16 0.56
C MET A 138 -3.54 -2.97 -0.31
N ARG A 139 -3.68 -4.26 0.03
CA ARG A 139 -4.65 -5.19 -0.57
C ARG A 139 -5.63 -5.58 0.54
N ILE A 140 -6.93 -5.51 0.23
CA ILE A 140 -8.01 -5.87 1.17
C ILE A 140 -8.76 -7.05 0.57
N GLU A 141 -8.98 -8.09 1.37
CA GLU A 141 -9.72 -9.28 1.00
C GLU A 141 -10.86 -9.49 1.99
N PHE A 142 -12.07 -9.70 1.49
CA PHE A 142 -13.25 -10.00 2.31
C PHE A 142 -13.50 -11.50 2.28
N MET A 143 -13.67 -12.09 3.46
CA MET A 143 -13.88 -13.52 3.67
C MET A 143 -14.68 -13.75 4.96
N ASP A 144 -15.07 -15.00 5.19
CA ASP A 144 -15.68 -15.40 6.46
C ASP A 144 -14.67 -15.27 7.62
N GLU A 145 -15.12 -14.91 8.82
CA GLU A 145 -14.26 -14.72 10.00
C GLU A 145 -13.39 -15.94 10.30
N SER A 146 -13.91 -17.15 10.04
CA SER A 146 -13.20 -18.42 10.26
C SER A 146 -11.97 -18.60 9.36
N GLN A 147 -11.84 -17.80 8.31
CA GLN A 147 -10.78 -17.89 7.30
C GLN A 147 -9.67 -16.86 7.50
N LEU A 148 -9.80 -15.92 8.44
CA LEU A 148 -8.82 -14.84 8.62
C LEU A 148 -7.39 -15.32 8.93
N THR A 149 -7.24 -16.48 9.57
CA THR A 149 -5.93 -17.07 9.89
C THR A 149 -5.39 -17.96 8.76
N SER A 150 -6.25 -18.41 7.87
CA SER A 150 -5.88 -19.32 6.77
C SER A 150 -6.71 -18.93 5.54
N PRO A 151 -6.39 -17.77 4.95
CA PRO A 151 -7.21 -17.20 3.89
C PRO A 151 -7.14 -18.08 2.63
N PRO A 152 -8.26 -18.26 1.92
CA PRO A 152 -8.25 -18.92 0.63
C PRO A 152 -7.53 -18.06 -0.42
N SER A 153 -6.93 -18.69 -1.43
CA SER A 153 -6.40 -17.95 -2.57
C SER A 153 -7.52 -17.22 -3.31
N PRO A 154 -7.40 -15.91 -3.56
CA PRO A 154 -8.42 -15.14 -4.24
C PRO A 154 -8.55 -15.54 -5.70
N VAL A 155 -9.79 -15.62 -6.20
CA VAL A 155 -10.07 -15.89 -7.61
C VAL A 155 -9.86 -14.61 -8.42
N VAL A 156 -8.96 -14.66 -9.40
CA VAL A 156 -8.69 -13.52 -10.30
C VAL A 156 -9.56 -13.65 -11.54
N GLN A 157 -10.42 -12.66 -11.75
CA GLN A 157 -11.24 -12.54 -12.95
C GLN A 157 -11.15 -11.12 -13.51
N ASN A 158 -11.33 -10.97 -14.81
CA ASN A 158 -11.47 -9.65 -15.41
C ASN A 158 -12.69 -8.95 -14.82
N ALA A 159 -12.58 -7.64 -14.60
CA ALA A 159 -13.72 -6.84 -14.18
C ALA A 159 -14.88 -7.07 -15.18
N PRO A 160 -16.12 -7.24 -14.70
CA PRO A 160 -17.26 -7.30 -15.59
C PRO A 160 -17.25 -6.06 -16.49
N ALA A 161 -17.65 -6.25 -17.76
CA ALA A 161 -17.77 -5.14 -18.69
C ALA A 161 -18.58 -4.02 -18.02
N LYS A 162 -18.11 -2.77 -18.14
CA LYS A 162 -18.85 -1.62 -17.61
C LYS A 162 -20.26 -1.69 -18.18
N ILE A 163 -21.24 -1.83 -17.30
CA ILE A 163 -22.65 -1.74 -17.65
C ILE A 163 -22.82 -0.38 -18.31
N SER A 164 -23.32 -0.38 -19.54
CA SER A 164 -23.53 0.84 -20.29
C SER A 164 -24.57 1.73 -19.60
N LYS A 165 -24.53 3.03 -19.87
CA LYS A 165 -25.52 3.97 -19.34
C LYS A 165 -26.96 3.59 -19.77
N ALA A 166 -27.10 2.92 -20.92
CA ALA A 166 -28.38 2.41 -21.40
C ALA A 166 -28.88 1.24 -20.54
N GLU A 167 -28.03 0.26 -20.24
CA GLU A 167 -28.36 -0.88 -19.39
C GLU A 167 -28.65 -0.45 -17.93
N LEU A 168 -27.90 0.53 -17.41
CA LEU A 168 -28.20 1.13 -16.09
C LEU A 168 -29.60 1.78 -16.06
N ASN A 169 -30.00 2.46 -17.13
CA ASN A 169 -31.33 3.07 -17.22
C ASN A 169 -32.45 2.02 -17.34
N GLU A 170 -32.19 0.89 -18.00
CA GLU A 170 -33.16 -0.21 -18.07
C GLU A 170 -33.32 -0.91 -16.71
N ILE A 171 -32.23 -1.14 -15.99
CA ILE A 171 -32.26 -1.68 -14.62
C ILE A 171 -33.05 -0.74 -13.70
N ALA A 172 -32.79 0.57 -13.76
CA ALA A 172 -33.50 1.57 -12.95
C ALA A 172 -35.01 1.58 -13.24
N LYS A 173 -35.41 1.54 -14.53
CA LYS A 173 -36.83 1.45 -14.91
C LYS A 173 -37.49 0.15 -14.44
N ALA A 174 -36.77 -0.97 -14.49
CA ALA A 174 -37.27 -2.25 -14.02
C ALA A 174 -37.49 -2.25 -12.49
N GLU A 175 -36.58 -1.62 -11.74
CA GLU A 175 -36.69 -1.43 -10.28
C GLU A 175 -37.89 -0.55 -9.91
N GLU A 176 -38.08 0.58 -10.58
CA GLU A 176 -39.23 1.48 -10.39
C GLU A 176 -40.55 0.77 -10.68
N LEU A 177 -40.63 0.00 -11.77
CA LEU A 177 -41.82 -0.78 -12.10
C LEU A 177 -42.09 -1.88 -11.07
N ARG A 178 -41.04 -2.50 -10.52
CA ARG A 178 -41.16 -3.52 -9.47
C ARG A 178 -41.67 -2.92 -8.16
N LEU A 179 -41.19 -1.74 -7.79
CA LEU A 179 -41.65 -0.97 -6.63
C LEU A 179 -43.10 -0.51 -6.80
N ALA A 180 -43.46 0.06 -7.95
CA ALA A 180 -44.83 0.46 -8.26
C ALA A 180 -45.82 -0.71 -8.22
N LYS A 181 -45.42 -1.88 -8.73
CA LYS A 181 -46.23 -3.11 -8.64
C LYS A 181 -46.36 -3.61 -7.20
N ARG A 182 -45.33 -3.46 -6.36
CA ARG A 182 -45.39 -3.85 -4.95
C ARG A 182 -46.37 -2.98 -4.16
N ASP A 183 -46.40 -1.69 -4.46
CA ASP A 183 -47.27 -0.73 -3.77
C ASP A 183 -48.73 -0.80 -4.26
N ALA A 184 -48.97 -1.27 -5.48
CA ALA A 184 -50.32 -1.52 -6.01
C ALA A 184 -51.02 -2.78 -5.44
N PHE A 185 -50.29 -3.61 -4.68
CA PHE A 185 -50.80 -4.83 -4.02
C PHE A 185 -50.89 -4.71 -2.49
N ARG A 186 -50.74 -3.49 -1.95
CA ARG A 186 -51.11 -3.12 -0.58
C ARG A 186 -52.44 -2.38 -0.56
#